data_AF-A0A329S1T6-F1
#
_entry.id   AF-A0A329S1T6-F1
#
_cell.length_a   1.000
_cell.length_b   1.000
_cell.length_c   1.000
_cell.angle_alpha   90.00
_cell.angle_beta   90.00
_cell.angle_gamma   90.00
#
_symmetry.space_group_name_H-M   'P 1'
#
loop_
_entity.id
_entity.type
_entity.pdbx_description
1 polymer ?
#
loop_
_entity_poly.entity_id
_entity_poly.type
_entity_poly.pdbx_seq_one_letter_code
_entity_poly.pdbx_strand_id
1 'polypeptide(L)'
;MEYPVFTNLPPAQQDALNKLMSLLGPEGISHLESQGPEAVNARLESCSRYENALLEHVQERMSAATAAASVPREVSTKLKPLLVSVKTFDGNDGVNLLL
;
A
#
# COMPACT_ATOMS: atom_id res chain seq x y z
N MET A 1 20.30 5.43 29.76
CA MET A 1 21.31 4.44 29.34
C MET A 1 21.74 4.84 27.94
N GLU A 2 23.02 5.12 27.73
CA GLU A 2 23.58 5.39 26.40
C GLU A 2 24.11 4.09 25.82
N TYR A 3 23.74 3.78 24.57
CA TYR A 3 24.15 2.54 23.89
C TYR A 3 25.39 2.84 23.03
N PRO A 4 26.57 2.28 23.37
CA PRO A 4 27.83 2.62 22.69
C PRO A 4 27.86 2.22 21.20
N VAL A 5 27.02 1.26 20.78
CA VAL A 5 26.83 0.90 19.38
C VAL A 5 26.16 2.03 18.57
N PHE A 6 25.31 2.84 19.19
CA PHE A 6 24.57 3.90 18.51
C PHE A 6 25.31 5.24 18.47
N THR A 7 26.38 5.42 19.26
CA THR A 7 27.12 6.70 19.36
C THR A 7 28.05 6.98 18.19
N ASN A 8 28.37 5.98 17.37
CA ASN A 8 29.28 6.11 16.23
C ASN A 8 28.55 6.38 14.90
N LEU A 9 27.23 6.55 14.92
CA LEU A 9 26.45 6.75 13.70
C LEU A 9 26.49 8.23 13.23
N PRO A 10 26.67 8.46 11.92
CA PRO A 10 26.52 9.77 11.30
C PRO A 10 25.26 10.52 11.77
N PRO A 11 25.31 11.86 11.92
CA PRO A 11 24.15 12.66 12.33
C PRO A 11 22.91 12.44 11.44
N ALA A 12 23.12 12.21 10.14
CA ALA A 12 22.05 11.91 9.19
C ALA A 12 21.29 10.61 9.50
N GLN A 13 21.94 9.64 10.16
CA GLN A 13 21.34 8.34 10.51
C GLN A 13 20.72 8.34 11.93
N GLN A 14 20.97 9.36 12.75
CA GLN A 14 20.42 9.45 14.10
C GLN A 14 18.89 9.64 14.10
N ASP A 15 18.33 10.39 13.15
CA ASP A 15 16.86 10.51 13.00
C ASP A 15 16.21 9.17 12.63
N ALA A 16 16.81 8.45 11.67
CA ALA A 16 16.35 7.13 11.26
C ALA A 16 16.45 6.12 12.41
N LEU A 17 17.52 6.19 13.21
CA LEU A 17 17.68 5.38 14.41
C LEU A 17 16.61 5.70 15.46
N ASN A 18 16.34 6.98 15.73
CA ASN A 18 15.30 7.36 16.69
C ASN A 18 13.92 6.83 16.27
N LYS A 19 13.59 6.91 14.97
CA LYS A 19 12.37 6.29 14.42
C LYS A 19 12.36 4.78 14.60
N LEU A 20 13.46 4.11 14.29
CA LEU A 20 13.61 2.65 14.42
C LEU A 20 13.45 2.20 15.89
N MET A 21 14.08 2.90 16.82
CA MET A 21 13.97 2.63 18.26
C MET A 21 12.53 2.83 18.76
N SER A 22 11.86 3.89 18.29
CA SER A 22 10.44 4.14 18.61
C SER A 22 9.52 3.00 18.15
N LEU A 23 9.84 2.35 17.03
CA LEU A 23 9.08 1.22 16.47
C LEU A 23 9.36 -0.12 17.17
N LEU A 24 10.60 -0.37 17.61
CA LEU A 24 11.05 -1.67 18.11
C LEU A 24 10.73 -1.92 19.58
N GLY A 25 10.53 -0.86 20.38
CA GLY A 25 10.40 -0.98 21.82
C GLY A 25 11.72 -1.43 22.50
N PRO A 26 11.75 -1.48 23.84
CA PRO A 26 12.99 -1.69 24.60
C PRO A 26 13.65 -3.05 24.30
N GLU A 27 12.88 -4.13 24.17
CA GLU A 27 13.42 -5.48 23.87
C GLU A 27 14.03 -5.54 22.47
N GLY A 28 13.36 -4.92 21.49
CA GLY A 28 13.86 -4.87 20.12
C GLY A 28 15.13 -4.04 19.98
N ILE A 29 15.27 -2.97 20.78
CA ILE A 29 16.49 -2.15 20.85
C ILE A 29 17.65 -2.96 21.44
N SER A 30 17.43 -3.66 22.55
CA SER A 30 18.48 -4.51 23.17
C SER A 30 18.93 -5.63 22.25
N HIS A 31 18.01 -6.27 21.53
CA HIS A 31 18.37 -7.27 20.53
C HIS A 31 19.21 -6.64 19.40
N LEU A 32 18.80 -5.49 18.87
CA LEU A 32 19.53 -4.79 17.82
C LEU A 32 20.96 -4.44 18.23
N GLU A 33 21.13 -3.98 19.47
CA GLU A 33 22.44 -3.63 20.04
C GLU A 33 23.36 -4.86 20.14
N SER A 34 22.83 -5.99 20.60
CA SER A 34 23.59 -7.24 20.72
C SER A 34 24.10 -7.79 19.37
N GLN A 35 23.51 -7.36 18.25
CA GLN A 35 23.93 -7.76 16.90
C GLN A 35 25.09 -6.92 16.35
N GLY A 36 25.47 -5.84 17.03
CA GLY A 36 26.58 -4.98 16.66
C GLY A 36 26.25 -3.92 15.59
N PRO A 37 27.20 -3.02 15.30
CA PRO A 37 26.96 -1.81 14.50
C PRO A 37 26.63 -2.09 13.03
N GLU A 38 27.23 -3.11 12.39
CA GLU A 38 26.88 -3.51 11.02
C GLU A 38 25.41 -3.95 10.90
N ALA A 39 24.91 -4.72 11.86
CA ALA A 39 23.52 -5.19 11.85
C ALA A 39 22.55 -4.02 12.04
N VAL A 40 22.90 -3.07 12.91
CA VAL A 40 22.15 -1.82 13.09
C VAL A 40 22.12 -1.02 11.79
N ASN A 41 23.26 -0.82 11.13
CA ASN A 41 23.32 -0.10 9.86
C ASN A 41 22.51 -0.79 8.76
N ALA A 42 22.62 -2.12 8.63
CA ALA A 42 21.82 -2.90 7.69
C ALA A 42 20.30 -2.78 7.96
N ARG A 43 19.90 -2.76 9.24
CA ARG A 43 18.49 -2.54 9.64
C ARG A 43 18.02 -1.14 9.23
N LEU A 44 18.84 -0.11 9.47
CA LEU A 44 18.55 1.27 9.08
C LEU A 44 18.40 1.42 7.57
N GLU A 45 19.32 0.86 6.79
CA GLU A 45 19.22 0.86 5.32
C GLU A 45 17.97 0.14 4.84
N SER A 46 17.66 -1.03 5.42
CA SER A 46 16.44 -1.78 5.08
C SER A 46 15.18 -0.97 5.38
N CYS A 47 15.12 -0.29 6.53
CA CYS A 47 13.99 0.57 6.87
C CYS A 47 13.85 1.73 5.89
N SER A 48 14.96 2.40 5.55
CA SER A 48 14.94 3.49 4.58
C SER A 48 14.50 3.02 3.18
N ARG A 49 14.99 1.86 2.71
CA ARG A 49 14.57 1.29 1.43
C ARG A 49 13.08 0.93 1.41
N TYR A 50 12.56 0.38 2.51
CA TYR A 50 11.14 0.07 2.63
C TYR A 50 10.27 1.32 2.59
N GLU A 51 10.66 2.37 3.30
CA GLU A 51 9.96 3.66 3.29
C GLU A 51 9.93 4.26 1.88
N ASN A 52 11.06 4.26 1.18
CA ASN A 52 11.13 4.74 -0.20
C ASN A 52 10.25 3.91 -1.14
N ALA A 53 10.32 2.58 -1.07
CA ALA A 53 9.49 1.70 -1.89
C ALA A 53 7.98 1.90 -1.62
N LEU A 54 7.62 2.18 -0.37
CA LEU A 54 6.23 2.49 -0.01
C LEU A 54 5.78 3.82 -0.62
N LEU A 55 6.63 4.85 -0.56
CA LEU A 55 6.34 6.16 -1.16
C LEU A 55 6.20 6.06 -2.68
N GLU A 56 7.12 5.35 -3.35
CA GLU A 56 7.06 5.08 -4.79
C GLU A 56 5.76 4.35 -5.15
N HIS A 57 5.41 3.31 -4.40
CA HIS A 57 4.17 2.56 -4.63
C HIS A 57 2.93 3.45 -4.52
N VAL A 58 2.84 4.29 -3.48
CA VAL A 58 1.72 5.22 -3.30
C VAL A 58 1.65 6.22 -4.46
N GLN A 59 2.80 6.75 -4.90
CA GLN A 59 2.88 7.67 -6.04
C GLN A 59 2.43 7.02 -7.35
N GLU A 60 2.85 5.78 -7.60
CA GLU A 60 2.40 4.99 -8.76
C GLU A 60 0.88 4.77 -8.73
N ARG A 61 0.32 4.39 -7.57
CA ARG A 61 -1.13 4.18 -7.44
C ARG A 61 -1.92 5.47 -7.66
N MET A 62 -1.44 6.59 -7.13
CA MET A 62 -2.05 7.90 -7.34
C MET A 62 -1.99 8.32 -8.81
N SER A 63 -0.88 8.07 -9.49
CA SER A 63 -0.71 8.37 -10.92
C SER A 63 -1.65 7.51 -11.78
N ALA A 64 -1.75 6.21 -11.49
CA ALA A 64 -2.67 5.30 -12.17
C ALA A 64 -4.14 5.70 -11.95
N ALA A 65 -4.52 6.09 -10.73
CA ALA A 65 -5.86 6.58 -10.42
C ALA A 65 -6.19 7.87 -11.19
N THR A 66 -5.23 8.80 -11.29
CA THR A 66 -5.38 10.05 -12.04
C THR A 66 -5.53 9.81 -13.54
N ALA A 67 -4.74 8.88 -14.10
CA ALA A 67 -4.85 8.46 -15.49
C ALA A 67 -6.22 7.80 -15.78
N ALA A 68 -6.69 6.92 -14.90
CA ALA A 68 -8.00 6.28 -15.02
C ALA A 68 -9.16 7.29 -14.94
N ALA A 69 -9.04 8.33 -14.12
CA ALA A 69 -10.01 9.42 -14.04
C ALA A 69 -9.98 10.36 -15.26
N SER A 70 -8.86 10.40 -15.98
CA SER A 70 -8.66 11.22 -17.18
C SER A 70 -9.11 10.53 -18.47
N VAL A 71 -9.41 9.22 -18.43
CA VAL A 71 -10.05 8.54 -19.55
C VAL A 71 -11.43 9.18 -19.73
N PRO A 72 -11.73 9.81 -20.89
CA PRO A 72 -13.08 10.23 -21.18
C PRO A 72 -13.94 8.99 -21.06
N ARG A 73 -14.87 9.00 -20.11
CA ARG A 73 -15.98 8.06 -20.15
C ARG A 73 -16.71 8.42 -21.44
N GLU A 74 -16.37 7.74 -22.53
CA GLU A 74 -17.23 7.67 -23.69
C GLU A 74 -18.55 7.21 -23.12
N VAL A 75 -19.45 8.18 -22.95
CA VAL A 75 -20.85 7.94 -22.68
C VAL A 75 -21.34 7.32 -23.97
N SER A 76 -21.04 6.04 -24.17
CA SER A 76 -21.73 5.21 -25.12
C SER A 76 -23.14 5.11 -24.59
N THR A 77 -23.96 6.10 -24.95
CA THR A 77 -25.40 6.21 -24.74
C THR A 77 -26.17 5.11 -25.47
N LYS A 78 -25.49 4.05 -25.91
CA LYS A 78 -26.09 2.88 -26.53
C LYS A 78 -25.66 1.64 -25.79
N LEU A 79 -26.06 1.56 -24.51
CA LEU A 79 -26.27 0.27 -23.87
C LEU A 79 -27.29 -0.47 -24.73
N LYS A 80 -26.82 -1.40 -25.57
CA LYS A 80 -27.70 -2.41 -26.17
C LYS A 80 -28.30 -3.18 -24.99
N PRO A 81 -29.63 -3.21 -24.83
CA PRO A 81 -30.22 -4.03 -23.78
C PRO A 81 -29.78 -5.48 -24.01
N LEU A 82 -29.16 -6.07 -22.99
CA LEU A 82 -28.75 -7.46 -23.02
C LEU A 82 -30.03 -8.29 -22.93
N LEU A 83 -30.48 -8.83 -24.07
CA LEU A 83 -31.67 -9.66 -24.17
C LEU A 83 -31.39 -11.01 -23.49
N VAL A 84 -31.65 -11.09 -22.18
CA VAL A 84 -31.59 -12.33 -21.42
C VAL A 84 -32.89 -13.09 -21.68
N SER A 85 -32.87 -14.04 -22.62
CA SER A 85 -34.00 -14.93 -22.84
C SER A 85 -33.96 -16.03 -21.78
N VAL A 86 -34.74 -15.85 -20.71
CA VAL A 86 -35.04 -16.94 -19.77
C VAL A 86 -36.08 -17.82 -20.43
N LYS A 87 -35.75 -19.09 -20.65
CA LYS A 87 -36.70 -20.08 -21.14
C LYS A 87 -37.63 -20.47 -20.00
N THR A 88 -38.72 -19.73 -19.83
CA THR A 88 -39.81 -20.14 -18.94
C THR A 88 -40.60 -21.24 -19.63
N PHE A 89 -40.62 -22.43 -19.02
CA PHE A 89 -41.62 -23.44 -19.33
C PHE A 89 -42.86 -23.15 -18.49
N ASP A 90 -43.99 -23.44 -19.13
CA ASP A 90 -45.35 -23.57 -18.62
C ASP A 90 -46.24 -22.31 -18.61
N GLY A 91 -47.45 -22.55 -19.09
CA GLY A 91 -48.27 -21.59 -19.81
C GLY A 91 -49.05 -20.57 -18.99
N ASN A 92 -49.96 -19.93 -19.72
CA ASN A 92 -51.00 -19.01 -19.28
C ASN A 92 -50.60 -17.51 -19.25
N ASP A 93 -50.75 -16.90 -20.42
CA ASP A 93 -51.55 -15.70 -20.68
C ASP A 93 -51.35 -14.49 -19.76
N GLY A 94 -50.54 -13.53 -20.24
CA GLY A 94 -50.82 -12.10 -20.11
C GLY A 94 -50.62 -11.46 -18.74
N VAL A 95 -49.53 -10.68 -18.59
CA VAL A 95 -49.57 -9.21 -18.42
C VAL A 95 -48.14 -8.67 -18.45
N ASN A 96 -47.95 -7.59 -19.21
CA ASN A 96 -46.69 -6.91 -19.43
C ASN A 96 -46.40 -6.00 -18.23
N LEU A 97 -45.58 -6.43 -17.27
CA LEU A 97 -45.10 -5.58 -16.19
C LEU A 97 -43.94 -4.73 -16.72
N LEU A 98 -44.29 -3.56 -17.26
CA LEU A 98 -43.37 -2.43 -17.39
C LEU A 98 -42.92 -2.03 -15.98
N LEU A 99 -41.60 -2.00 -15.78
CA LEU A 99 -40.93 -1.24 -14.73
C LEU A 99 -40.51 0.12 -15.31
#